data_AF-A0A822C855-F1
#
_entry.id   AF-A0A822C855-F1
#
_cell.length_a   1.000
_cell.length_b   1.000
_cell.length_c   1.000
_cell.angle_alpha   90.00
_cell.angle_beta   90.00
_cell.angle_gamma   90.00
#
_symmetry.space_group_name_H-M   'P 1'
#
loop_
_entity.id
_entity.type
_entity.pdbx_description
1 polymer ?
#
loop_
_entity_poly.entity_id
_entity_poly.type
_entity_poly.pdbx_seq_one_letter_code
_entity_poly.pdbx_strand_id
1 'polypeptide(L)'
;MIQKKRPLIQQINQWEDDSINKIKQTANECRRKLINYTNKYIIRIENKLVKLTEELKRIHQENEYNEIHLNQLKETLIKLSKEFDKPSNVAIEQNFTSFINKISVIVPCSKCHNRI
;
A
#
# COMPACT_ATOMS: atom_id res chain seq x y z
N MET A 1 12.33 9.16 83.70
CA MET A 1 10.86 9.29 83.64
C MET A 1 10.35 8.48 82.46
N ILE A 2 9.82 7.29 82.72
CA ILE A 2 9.34 6.37 81.69
C ILE A 2 7.96 6.86 81.25
N GLN A 3 7.85 7.50 80.09
CA GLN A 3 6.56 7.83 79.51
C GLN A 3 5.84 6.51 79.22
N LYS A 4 4.82 6.18 80.04
CA LYS A 4 3.83 5.14 79.73
C LYS A 4 3.28 5.44 78.34
N LYS A 5 3.71 4.66 77.34
CA LYS A 5 3.05 4.62 76.03
C LYS A 5 1.57 4.36 76.29
N ARG A 6 0.72 5.34 75.97
CA ARG A 6 -0.74 5.20 76.15
C ARG A 6 -1.20 4.15 75.13
N PRO A 7 -1.67 2.97 75.56
CA PRO A 7 -1.96 1.86 74.65
C PRO A 7 -2.99 2.23 73.58
N LEU A 8 -3.97 3.08 73.92
CA LEU A 8 -4.96 3.61 72.98
C LEU A 8 -4.34 4.50 71.89
N ILE A 9 -3.33 5.31 72.20
CA ILE A 9 -2.63 6.13 71.21
C ILE A 9 -1.81 5.25 70.26
N GLN A 10 -1.17 4.20 70.79
CA GLN A 10 -0.46 3.25 69.94
C GLN A 10 -1.40 2.51 68.99
N GLN A 11 -2.60 2.17 69.45
CA GLN A 11 -3.61 1.52 68.63
C GLN A 11 -4.10 2.44 67.50
N ILE A 12 -4.28 3.74 67.79
CA ILE A 12 -4.62 4.74 66.77
C ILE A 12 -3.49 4.85 65.73
N ASN A 13 -2.23 4.96 66.17
CA ASN A 13 -1.08 5.03 65.26
C ASN A 13 -0.98 3.77 64.38
N GLN A 14 -1.22 2.59 64.95
CA GLN A 14 -1.24 1.33 64.20
C GLN A 14 -2.31 1.35 63.11
N TRP A 15 -3.53 1.82 63.42
CA TRP A 15 -4.60 1.93 62.44
C TRP A 15 -4.31 2.98 61.36
N GLU A 16 -3.66 4.08 61.72
CA GLU A 16 -3.21 5.10 60.77
C GLU A 16 -2.18 4.51 59.80
N ASP A 17 -1.14 3.86 60.30
CA ASP A 17 -0.11 3.20 59.50
C ASP A 17 -0.69 2.12 58.59
N ASP A 18 -1.57 1.26 59.12
CA ASP A 18 -2.25 0.22 58.35
C ASP A 18 -3.12 0.81 57.23
N SER A 19 -3.81 1.91 57.50
CA SER A 19 -4.67 2.59 56.53
C SER A 19 -3.83 3.22 55.41
N ILE A 20 -2.74 3.90 55.76
CA ILE A 20 -1.80 4.47 54.79
C ILE A 20 -1.20 3.37 53.92
N ASN A 21 -0.81 2.25 54.52
CA ASN A 21 -0.25 1.12 53.78
C ASN A 21 -1.26 0.50 52.81
N LYS A 22 -2.51 0.30 53.23
CA LYS A 22 -3.58 -0.17 52.35
C LYS A 22 -3.81 0.78 51.17
N ILE A 23 -3.89 2.09 51.42
CA ILE A 23 -4.06 3.10 50.37
C ILE A 23 -2.90 3.03 49.37
N LYS A 24 -1.65 2.97 49.86
CA LYS A 24 -0.46 2.85 49.01
C LYS A 24 -0.47 1.57 48.18
N GLN A 25 -0.83 0.44 48.78
CA GLN A 25 -0.91 -0.84 48.07
C GLN A 25 -1.96 -0.79 46.97
N THR A 26 -3.18 -0.36 47.27
CA THR A 26 -4.26 -0.24 46.27
C THR A 26 -3.86 0.72 45.14
N ALA A 27 -3.27 1.87 45.46
CA ALA A 27 -2.79 2.80 44.44
C ALA A 27 -1.72 2.18 43.53
N ASN A 28 -0.78 1.42 44.09
CA ASN A 28 0.26 0.74 43.30
C ASN A 28 -0.31 -0.37 42.42
N GLU A 29 -1.28 -1.13 42.92
CA GLU A 29 -1.99 -2.13 42.12
C GLU A 29 -2.74 -1.49 40.95
N CYS A 30 -3.44 -0.37 41.18
CA CYS A 30 -4.10 0.39 40.13
C CYS A 30 -3.11 0.91 39.08
N ARG A 31 -1.99 1.52 39.50
CA ARG A 31 -0.92 1.98 38.58
C ARG A 31 -0.38 0.84 37.75
N ARG A 32 -0.08 -0.31 38.36
CA ARG A 32 0.44 -1.49 37.65
C ARG A 32 -0.56 -2.03 36.63
N LYS A 33 -1.85 -2.10 37.00
CA LYS A 33 -2.92 -2.51 36.08
C LYS A 33 -3.00 -1.55 34.90
N LEU A 34 -2.99 -0.25 35.15
CA LEU A 34 -3.06 0.77 34.11
C LEU A 34 -1.87 0.67 33.14
N ILE A 35 -0.65 0.58 33.65
CA ILE A 35 0.56 0.42 32.81
C ILE A 35 0.45 -0.83 31.93
N ASN A 36 0.03 -1.97 32.50
CA ASN A 36 -0.14 -3.20 31.73
C ASN A 36 -1.21 -3.07 30.63
N TYR A 37 -2.35 -2.44 30.92
CA TYR A 37 -3.38 -2.21 29.92
C TYR A 37 -2.91 -1.27 28.81
N THR A 38 -2.27 -0.16 29.18
CA THR A 38 -1.72 0.82 28.24
C THR A 38 -0.67 0.19 27.35
N ASN A 39 0.28 -0.56 27.90
CA ASN A 39 1.34 -1.22 27.12
C ASN A 39 0.76 -2.23 26.12
N LYS A 40 -0.21 -3.07 26.54
CA LYS A 40 -0.90 -4.00 25.64
C LYS A 40 -1.63 -3.27 24.51
N TYR A 41 -2.25 -2.15 24.83
CA TYR A 41 -2.97 -1.34 23.85
C TYR A 41 -2.02 -0.68 22.84
N ILE A 42 -0.89 -0.13 23.31
CA ILE A 42 0.17 0.45 22.48
C ILE A 42 0.70 -0.60 21.49
N ILE A 43 1.11 -1.79 21.97
CA ILE A 43 1.61 -2.87 21.11
C ILE A 43 0.57 -3.27 20.05
N ARG A 44 -0.72 -3.29 20.43
CA ARG A 44 -1.80 -3.59 19.48
C ARG A 44 -1.92 -2.52 18.40
N ILE A 45 -1.77 -1.24 18.75
CA ILE A 45 -1.80 -0.13 17.79
C ILE A 45 -0.59 -0.20 16.86
N GLU A 46 0.62 -0.41 17.41
CA GLU A 46 1.85 -0.54 16.61
C GLU A 46 1.71 -1.64 15.56
N ASN A 47 1.22 -2.82 15.96
CA ASN A 47 0.98 -3.93 15.02
C ASN A 47 -0.05 -3.58 13.93
N LYS A 48 -1.08 -2.79 14.24
CA LYS A 48 -2.05 -2.32 13.24
C LYS A 48 -1.43 -1.32 12.27
N LEU A 49 -0.58 -0.42 12.76
CA LEU A 49 0.13 0.57 11.94
C LEU A 49 1.11 -0.10 10.97
N VAL A 50 1.83 -1.13 11.42
CA VAL A 50 2.71 -1.91 10.55
C VAL A 50 1.92 -2.55 9.41
N LYS A 51 0.82 -3.25 9.72
CA LYS A 51 -0.04 -3.86 8.70
C LYS A 51 -0.61 -2.84 7.71
N LEU A 52 -1.09 -1.70 8.21
CA LEU A 52 -1.60 -0.63 7.35
C LEU A 52 -0.50 -0.10 6.41
N THR A 53 0.71 0.05 6.91
CA THR A 53 1.86 0.51 6.11
C THR A 53 2.22 -0.51 5.02
N GLU A 54 2.18 -1.81 5.33
CA GLU A 54 2.40 -2.88 4.37
C GLU A 54 1.31 -2.91 3.28
N GLU A 55 0.04 -2.77 3.67
CA GLU A 55 -1.08 -2.67 2.74
C GLU A 55 -0.95 -1.45 1.82
N LEU A 56 -0.58 -0.28 2.37
CA LEU A 56 -0.35 0.93 1.60
C LEU A 56 0.76 0.75 0.56
N LYS A 57 1.88 0.11 0.96
CA LYS A 57 2.99 -0.19 0.05
C LYS A 57 2.53 -1.12 -1.09
N ARG A 58 1.74 -2.14 -0.79
CA ARG A 58 1.20 -3.05 -1.80
C ARG A 58 0.29 -2.32 -2.79
N ILE A 59 -0.64 -1.50 -2.28
CA ILE A 59 -1.54 -0.69 -3.13
C ILE A 59 -0.73 0.25 -4.03
N HIS A 60 0.32 0.89 -3.50
CA HIS A 60 1.17 1.76 -4.31
C HIS A 60 1.88 1.00 -5.42
N GLN A 61 2.48 -0.16 -5.11
CA GLN A 61 3.13 -1.02 -6.10
C GLN A 61 2.16 -1.53 -7.17
N GLU A 62 0.96 -1.97 -6.77
CA GLU A 62 -0.09 -2.40 -7.69
C GLU A 62 -0.54 -1.25 -8.61
N ASN A 63 -0.68 -0.03 -8.07
CA ASN A 63 -1.04 1.14 -8.86
C ASN A 63 0.08 1.54 -9.83
N GLU A 64 1.34 1.59 -9.39
CA GLU A 64 2.48 1.87 -10.27
C GLU A 64 2.59 0.83 -11.39
N TYR A 65 2.41 -0.45 -11.05
CA TYR A 65 2.37 -1.54 -12.03
C TYR A 65 1.25 -1.31 -13.05
N ASN A 66 0.03 -1.05 -12.59
CA ASN A 66 -1.13 -0.80 -13.45
C ASN A 66 -0.90 0.41 -14.37
N GLU A 67 -0.34 1.51 -13.86
CA GLU A 67 -0.02 2.70 -14.67
C GLU A 67 1.01 2.40 -15.78
N ILE A 68 2.07 1.65 -15.46
CA ILE A 68 3.07 1.23 -16.46
C ILE A 68 2.41 0.38 -17.57
N HIS A 69 1.60 -0.60 -17.18
CA HIS A 69 0.91 -1.46 -18.15
C HIS A 69 -0.11 -0.72 -19.00
N LEU A 70 -0.87 0.21 -18.41
CA LEU A 70 -1.80 1.06 -19.16
C LEU A 70 -1.07 1.94 -20.18
N ASN A 71 0.09 2.50 -19.82
CA ASN A 71 0.92 3.26 -20.77
C ASN A 71 1.47 2.38 -21.90
N GLN A 72 1.94 1.16 -21.60
CA GLN A 72 2.40 0.24 -22.64
C GLN A 72 1.27 -0.17 -23.59
N LEU A 73 0.08 -0.43 -23.05
CA LEU A 73 -1.11 -0.74 -23.86
C LEU A 73 -1.51 0.45 -24.74
N LYS A 74 -1.47 1.67 -24.20
CA LYS A 74 -1.71 2.91 -24.97
C LYS A 74 -0.72 3.07 -26.12
N GLU A 75 0.57 2.91 -25.87
CA GLU A 75 1.60 2.98 -26.92
C GLU A 75 1.41 1.90 -28.00
N THR A 76 1.03 0.69 -27.58
CA THR A 76 0.71 -0.41 -28.50
C THR A 76 -0.50 -0.08 -29.36
N LEU A 77 -1.56 0.46 -28.78
CA LEU A 77 -2.75 0.93 -29.49
C LEU A 77 -2.42 2.03 -30.51
N ILE A 78 -1.57 2.99 -30.16
CA ILE A 78 -1.13 4.05 -31.08
C ILE A 78 -0.39 3.46 -32.28
N LYS A 79 0.50 2.48 -32.06
CA LYS A 79 1.23 1.81 -33.15
C LYS A 79 0.29 1.05 -34.08
N LEU A 80 -0.62 0.26 -33.51
CA LEU A 80 -1.62 -0.50 -34.28
C LEU A 80 -2.53 0.42 -35.09
N SER A 81 -2.95 1.57 -34.53
CA SER A 81 -3.72 2.57 -35.26
C SER A 81 -2.95 3.10 -36.47
N LYS A 82 -1.66 3.43 -36.31
CA LYS A 82 -0.82 3.91 -37.43
C LYS A 82 -0.64 2.85 -38.52
N GLU A 83 -0.44 1.59 -38.14
CA GLU A 83 -0.36 0.47 -39.07
C GLU A 83 -1.69 0.22 -39.80
N PHE A 84 -2.82 0.42 -39.12
CA PHE A 84 -4.15 0.31 -39.71
C PHE A 84 -4.44 1.45 -40.70
N ASP A 85 -4.11 2.70 -40.34
CA ASP A 85 -4.36 3.88 -41.19
C ASP A 85 -3.53 3.85 -42.48
N LYS A 86 -2.31 3.30 -42.43
CA LYS A 86 -1.47 3.10 -43.61
C LYS A 86 -0.80 1.72 -43.56
N PRO A 87 -1.46 0.67 -44.06
CA PRO A 87 -0.90 -0.67 -44.08
C PRO A 87 0.34 -0.67 -44.98
N SER A 88 1.51 -0.99 -44.42
CA SER A 88 2.81 -0.93 -45.08
C SER A 88 2.98 -1.94 -46.23
N ASN A 89 2.01 -2.84 -46.38
CA ASN A 89 1.91 -3.84 -47.43
C ASN A 89 0.96 -3.45 -48.58
N VAL A 90 0.39 -2.24 -48.59
CA VAL A 90 -0.50 -1.80 -49.66
C VAL A 90 -0.14 -0.37 -50.10
N ALA A 91 0.20 -0.22 -51.37
CA ALA A 91 0.40 1.08 -52.01
C ALA A 91 -0.65 1.29 -53.10
N ILE A 92 -1.16 2.51 -53.22
CA ILE A 92 -2.05 2.91 -54.32
C ILE A 92 -1.22 3.76 -55.27
N GLU A 93 -1.09 3.32 -56.52
CA GLU A 93 -0.38 4.05 -57.56
C GLU A 93 -1.32 4.45 -58.69
N GLN A 94 -1.11 5.66 -59.22
CA GLN A 94 -1.81 6.14 -60.40
C GLN A 94 -0.88 6.03 -61.60
N ASN A 95 -1.23 5.12 -62.52
CA ASN A 95 -0.50 4.93 -63.75
C ASN A 95 -1.13 5.81 -64.83
N PHE A 96 -0.35 6.75 -65.35
CA PHE A 96 -0.76 7.63 -66.44
C PHE A 96 -0.74 6.84 -67.75
N THR A 97 -1.92 6.58 -68.32
CA THR A 97 -2.05 6.02 -69.67
C THR A 97 -2.60 7.08 -70.62
N SER A 98 -2.38 6.91 -71.92
CA SER A 98 -2.62 7.92 -72.95
C SER A 98 -4.08 8.41 -73.07
N PHE A 99 -5.04 7.72 -72.46
CA PHE A 99 -6.48 8.03 -72.59
C PHE A 99 -7.18 8.22 -71.23
N ILE A 100 -6.91 7.38 -70.21
CA ILE A 100 -7.48 7.50 -68.85
C ILE A 100 -6.43 7.09 -67.80
N ASN A 101 -6.35 7.81 -66.68
CA ASN A 101 -5.48 7.44 -65.56
C ASN A 101 -6.01 6.18 -64.85
N LYS A 102 -5.19 5.14 -64.75
CA LYS A 102 -5.54 3.88 -64.07
C LYS A 102 -5.04 3.89 -62.63
N ILE A 103 -5.95 3.75 -61.67
CA ILE A 103 -5.62 3.54 -60.26
C ILE A 103 -5.44 2.03 -60.02
N SER A 104 -4.29 1.64 -59.45
CA SER A 104 -3.96 0.25 -59.14
C SER A 104 -3.54 0.11 -57.68
N VAL A 105 -3.87 -1.03 -57.07
CA VAL A 105 -3.43 -1.40 -55.71
C VAL A 105 -2.28 -2.39 -55.83
N ILE A 106 -1.14 -2.07 -55.23
CA ILE A 106 0.07 -2.90 -55.23
C ILE A 106 0.25 -3.49 -53.84
N VAL A 107 0.36 -4.82 -53.79
CA VAL A 107 0.68 -5.58 -52.58
C VAL A 107 2.07 -6.21 -52.79
N PRO A 108 3.13 -5.71 -52.14
CA PRO A 108 4.47 -6.29 -52.28
C PRO A 108 4.50 -7.72 -51.72
N CYS A 109 4.74 -8.72 -52.57
CA CYS A 109 4.87 -10.12 -52.15
C CYS A 109 6.29 -10.37 -51.59
N SER A 110 6.43 -10.60 -50.29
CA SER A 110 7.74 -10.78 -49.65
C SER A 110 8.37 -12.18 -49.84
N LYS A 111 7.74 -13.10 -50.59
CA LYS A 111 8.29 -14.45 -50.84
C LYS A 111 7.86 -15.01 -52.20
N CYS A 112 8.52 -14.57 -53.27
CA CYS A 112 8.59 -15.36 -54.50
C CYS A 112 10.01 -15.92 -54.63
N HIS A 113 10.24 -17.09 -54.02
CA HIS A 113 11.45 -17.87 -54.26
C HIS A 113 11.32 -18.49 -55.66
N ASN A 114 11.97 -17.88 -56.66
CA ASN A 114 12.09 -18.48 -58.00
C ASN A 114 12.95 -19.75 -57.87
N ARG A 115 12.36 -20.93 -58.08
CA ARG A 115 13.09 -22.11 -58.53
C ARG A 115 13.18 -22.03 -60.05
N ILE A 116 14.40 -21.84 -60.56
CA ILE A 116 14.82 -22.29 -61.89
C ILE A 116 15.46 -23.67 -61.67
#